data_AF-A0ABD0RHB6-F1
#
_entry.id   AF-A0ABD0RHB6-F1
#
_cell.length_a   1.000
_cell.length_b   1.000
_cell.length_c   1.000
_cell.angle_alpha   90.00
_cell.angle_beta   90.00
_cell.angle_gamma   90.00
#
_symmetry.space_group_name_H-M   'P 1'
#
loop_
_entity.id
_entity.type
_entity.pdbx_description
1 polymer ?
#
loop_
_entity_poly.entity_id
_entity_poly.type
_entity_poly.pdbx_seq_one_letter_code
_entity_poly.pdbx_strand_id
1 'polypeptide(L)' 'CEDQSNSNRWTVRRYKDSWWWLDDCSSSDWGSQTGSTCTINSTSTSDTGVYWCQSKSG' A
#
# COMPACT_ATOMS: atom_id res chain seq x y z
N CYS A 1 10.27 0.53 -1.03
CA CYS A 1 9.55 0.68 -2.31
C CYS A 1 10.49 1.19 -3.41
N GLU A 2 11.60 1.87 -3.08
CA GLU A 2 12.54 2.42 -4.09
C GLU A 2 13.92 1.73 -4.15
N ASP A 3 14.12 0.64 -3.41
CA ASP A 3 15.36 -0.13 -3.52
C ASP A 3 15.26 -1.06 -4.75
N GLN A 4 15.95 -0.65 -5.82
CA GLN A 4 15.87 -1.23 -7.16
C GLN A 4 16.41 -2.68 -7.25
N SER A 5 16.99 -3.22 -6.17
CA SER A 5 17.64 -4.54 -6.17
C SER A 5 16.65 -5.71 -6.06
N ASN A 6 15.43 -5.51 -5.56
CA ASN A 6 14.42 -6.59 -5.40
C ASN A 6 12.97 -6.07 -5.60
N SER A 7 12.73 -5.39 -6.72
CA SER A 7 11.52 -4.59 -6.99
C SER A 7 10.18 -5.36 -7.05
N ASN A 8 10.16 -6.68 -7.16
CA ASN A 8 8.91 -7.45 -7.30
C ASN A 8 8.37 -8.08 -6.00
N ARG A 9 9.02 -7.86 -4.85
CA ARG A 9 8.69 -8.55 -3.59
C ARG A 9 8.08 -7.67 -2.51
N TRP A 10 7.75 -6.42 -2.82
CA TRP A 10 7.19 -5.48 -1.85
C TRP A 10 5.73 -5.18 -2.15
N THR A 11 4.95 -5.00 -1.10
CA THR A 11 3.53 -4.68 -1.21
C THR A 11 3.21 -3.55 -0.24
N VAL A 12 2.58 -2.49 -0.75
CA VAL A 12 2.21 -1.34 0.07
C VAL A 12 0.95 -1.70 0.86
N ARG A 13 1.06 -1.59 2.18
CA ARG A 13 -0.05 -1.77 3.10
C ARG A 13 -0.47 -0.46 3.72
N ARG A 14 -1.75 -0.39 4.02
CA ARG A 14 -2.37 0.72 4.70
C ARG A 14 -3.21 0.21 5.86
N TYR A 15 -3.11 0.90 6.98
CA TYR A 15 -4.02 0.75 8.11
C TYR A 15 -4.81 2.04 8.28
N LYS A 16 -6.14 1.98 8.10
CA LYS A 16 -7.03 3.12 8.33
C LYS A 16 -7.50 3.12 9.77
N ASP A 17 -7.18 4.19 10.50
CA ASP A 17 -7.62 4.36 11.90
C ASP A 17 -9.14 4.60 11.98
N SER A 18 -9.68 5.34 11.01
CA SER A 18 -11.11 5.64 10.89
C SER A 18 -12.00 4.39 10.78
N TRP A 19 -11.48 3.32 10.16
CA TRP A 19 -12.23 2.10 9.85
C TRP A 19 -11.66 0.85 10.51
N TRP A 20 -10.56 0.99 11.26
CA TRP A 20 -9.79 -0.09 11.87
C TRP A 20 -9.50 -1.23 10.88
N TRP A 21 -9.15 -0.86 9.64
CA TRP A 21 -9.08 -1.79 8.52
C TRP A 21 -7.72 -1.77 7.83
N LEU A 22 -7.19 -2.97 7.55
CA LEU A 22 -5.96 -3.19 6.80
C LEU A 22 -6.27 -3.44 5.33
N ASP A 23 -5.75 -2.57 4.47
CA ASP A 23 -5.86 -2.70 3.03
C ASP A 23 -4.49 -2.87 2.38
N ASP A 24 -4.49 -3.57 1.25
CA ASP A 24 -3.33 -3.78 0.40
C ASP A 24 -3.53 -3.03 -0.92
N CYS A 25 -2.52 -2.27 -1.37
CA CYS A 25 -2.63 -1.48 -2.59
C CYS A 25 -2.83 -2.33 -3.86
N SER A 26 -2.44 -3.61 -3.83
CA SER A 26 -2.66 -4.52 -4.95
C SER A 26 -4.11 -4.99 -5.09
N SER A 27 -4.88 -4.98 -4.01
CA SER A 27 -6.17 -5.67 -3.90
C SER A 27 -7.35 -4.75 -3.56
N SER A 28 -7.18 -3.43 -3.67
CA SER A 28 -8.08 -2.51 -2.98
C SER A 28 -8.39 -1.26 -3.81
N ASP A 29 -9.65 -0.87 -3.90
CA ASP A 29 -10.16 0.13 -4.87
C ASP A 29 -9.64 1.57 -4.67
N TRP A 30 -8.97 1.84 -3.56
CA TRP A 30 -8.35 3.15 -3.28
C TRP A 30 -7.01 3.33 -3.97
N GLY A 31 -6.37 2.25 -4.43
CA GLY A 31 -5.06 2.29 -5.04
C GLY A 31 -4.86 1.20 -6.09
N SER A 32 -3.84 1.39 -6.91
CA SER A 32 -3.41 0.40 -7.88
C SER A 32 -1.92 0.22 -7.77
N GLN A 33 -1.50 -1.02 -7.49
CA GLN A 33 -0.09 -1.37 -7.46
C GLN A 33 0.39 -1.80 -8.84
N THR A 34 1.33 -1.04 -9.42
CA THR A 34 2.05 -1.39 -10.64
C THR A 34 3.53 -1.62 -10.30
N GLY A 35 3.94 -2.89 -10.18
CA GLY A 35 5.29 -3.25 -9.75
C GLY A 35 5.58 -2.83 -8.31
N SER A 36 6.64 -2.06 -8.09
CA SER A 36 7.00 -1.47 -6.77
C SER A 36 6.21 -0.20 -6.43
N THR A 37 5.46 0.34 -7.38
CA THR A 37 4.77 1.62 -7.23
C THR A 37 3.31 1.40 -6.88
N CYS A 38 2.85 2.03 -5.81
CA CYS A 38 1.44 2.12 -5.45
C CYS A 38 0.92 3.50 -5.82
N THR A 39 -0.05 3.56 -6.73
CA THR A 39 -0.73 4.79 -7.10
C THR A 39 -2.04 4.87 -6.33
N ILE A 40 -2.22 5.90 -5.52
CA ILE A 40 -3.47 6.13 -4.78
C ILE A 40 -4.42 6.91 -5.69
N ASN A 41 -5.57 6.34 -6.00
CA ASN A 41 -6.55 6.92 -6.92
C ASN A 41 -7.51 7.88 -6.22
N SER A 42 -7.90 7.56 -4.98
CA SER A 42 -8.79 8.38 -4.15
C SER A 42 -8.17 8.59 -2.78
N THR A 43 -8.01 9.85 -2.40
CA THR A 43 -7.58 10.25 -1.05
C THR A 43 -8.72 11.02 -0.38
N SER A 44 -9.25 10.46 0.70
CA SER A 44 -10.19 11.14 1.59
C SER A 44 -9.57 11.32 2.96
N THR A 45 -10.07 12.26 3.76
CA THR A 45 -9.70 12.36 5.18
C THR A 45 -10.03 11.08 5.95
N SER A 46 -10.98 10.27 5.47
CA SER A 46 -11.25 8.94 5.98
C SER A 46 -10.12 7.92 5.70
N ASP A 47 -9.26 8.17 4.71
CA ASP A 47 -8.10 7.32 4.40
C ASP A 47 -6.87 7.66 5.28
N THR A 48 -7.04 8.57 6.26
CA THR A 48 -5.99 8.88 7.22
C THR A 48 -5.63 7.64 8.01
N GLY A 49 -4.33 7.36 8.08
CA GLY A 49 -3.85 6.08 8.55
C GLY A 49 -2.35 5.93 8.36
N VAL A 50 -1.85 4.75 8.69
CA VAL A 50 -0.43 4.41 8.58
C VAL A 50 -0.21 3.63 7.30
N TYR A 51 0.85 3.97 6.56
CA TYR A 51 1.23 3.34 5.30
C TYR A 51 2.66 2.80 5.42
N TRP A 52 2.90 1.57 5.00
CA TRP A 52 4.22 0.97 5.02
C TRP A 52 4.42 -0.03 3.90
N CYS A 53 5.69 -0.25 3.52
CA CYS A 53 6.07 -1.25 2.53
C CYS A 53 6.42 -2.56 3.26
N GLN A 54 5.64 -3.63 3.01
CA GLN A 54 5.91 -4.95 3.54
C GLN A 54 6.63 -5.82 2.50
N SER A 55 7.69 -6.52 2.89
CA SER A 55 8.32 -7.54 2.04
C SER A 55 7.49 -8.82 2.09
N LYS A 56 7.40 -9.55 0.97
CA LYS A 56 6.84 -10.91 0.91
C LYS A 56 7.82 -11.98 1.39
N SER A 57 9.04 -11.60 1.78
CA SER A 57 10.11 -12.53 2.15
C SER A 57 10.70 -12.06 3.46
N GLY A 58 10.33 -12.76 4.54
CA GLY A 58 11.03 -12.68 5.83
C GLY A 58 12.38 -13.37 5.76
#